data_AF-A0AAV4Q0S4-F1
#
_entry.id   AF-A0AAV4Q0S4-F1
#
_cell.length_a   1.000
_cell.length_b   1.000
_cell.length_c   1.000
_cell.angle_alpha   90.00
_cell.angle_beta   90.00
_cell.angle_gamma   90.00
#
_symmetry.space_group_name_H-M   'P 1'
#
loop_
_entity.id
_entity.type
_entity.pdbx_description
1 polymer ?
#
loop_
_entity_poly.entity_id
_entity_poly.type
_entity_poly.pdbx_seq_one_letter_code
_entity_poly.pdbx_strand_id
1 'polypeptide(L)'
;MEGRERRCLLVKIVFGILGIISGISIFVSFLHYKNYSAAIWGLLSAIFASINLNLHVIYRRGALHLKHTPESLRVVKLSGVILSIAALIAAAIYFILVGVYHEGYKIDGFAPAGIFALLTLKWTVQLYFTGKKYEKFLRTSPGEMPAKGPYQSFE
;
A
#
# COMPACT_ATOMS: atom_id res chain seq x y z
N MET A 1 4.06 -16.84 -21.56
CA MET A 1 3.77 -15.53 -20.93
C MET A 1 3.50 -15.61 -19.43
N GLU A 2 2.99 -16.75 -18.94
CA GLU A 2 2.62 -16.97 -17.53
C GLU A 2 3.76 -16.81 -16.51
N GLY A 3 4.98 -17.24 -16.85
CA GLY A 3 6.14 -17.13 -15.95
C GLY A 3 6.55 -15.69 -15.62
N ARG A 4 6.31 -14.72 -16.51
CA ARG A 4 6.64 -13.31 -16.29
C ARG A 4 5.68 -12.67 -15.28
N GLU A 5 4.39 -12.98 -15.38
CA GLU A 5 3.38 -12.45 -14.46
C GLU A 5 3.56 -12.99 -13.03
N ARG A 6 3.94 -14.26 -12.87
CA ARG A 6 4.30 -14.85 -11.56
C ARG A 6 5.45 -14.11 -10.88
N ARG A 7 6.54 -13.82 -11.61
CA ARG A 7 7.70 -13.11 -11.07
C ARG A 7 7.33 -11.68 -10.67
N CYS A 8 6.59 -10.96 -11.51
CA CYS A 8 6.12 -9.61 -11.19
C CYS A 8 5.25 -9.57 -9.93
N LEU A 9 4.39 -10.57 -9.73
CA LEU A 9 3.55 -10.65 -8.53
C LEU A 9 4.36 -10.99 -7.28
N LEU A 10 5.29 -11.94 -7.37
CA LEU A 10 6.21 -12.28 -6.27
C LEU A 10 7.04 -11.06 -5.82
N VAL A 11 7.56 -10.29 -6.77
CA VAL A 11 8.31 -9.06 -6.48
C VAL A 11 7.44 -8.08 -5.70
N LYS A 12 6.17 -7.88 -6.10
CA LYS A 12 5.24 -7.00 -5.37
C LYS A 12 4.94 -7.49 -3.95
N ILE A 13 4.82 -8.79 -3.75
CA ILE A 13 4.64 -9.42 -2.43
C ILE A 13 5.86 -9.15 -1.55
N VAL A 14 7.07 -9.39 -2.07
CA VAL A 14 8.31 -9.12 -1.34
C VAL A 14 8.42 -7.65 -0.96
N PHE A 15 8.16 -6.72 -1.90
CA PHE A 15 8.12 -5.29 -1.60
C PHE A 15 7.07 -4.92 -0.56
N GLY A 16 5.90 -5.57 -0.56
CA GLY A 16 4.88 -5.39 0.46
C GLY A 16 5.37 -5.79 1.85
N ILE A 17 6.02 -6.95 1.97
CA ILE A 17 6.60 -7.42 3.24
C ILE A 17 7.68 -6.46 3.74
N LEU A 18 8.60 -6.05 2.86
CA LEU A 18 9.63 -5.05 3.20
C LEU A 18 8.98 -3.72 3.63
N GLY A 19 7.89 -3.32 2.96
CA GLY A 19 7.10 -2.15 3.33
C GLY A 19 6.55 -2.23 4.75
N ILE A 20 5.97 -3.36 5.14
CA ILE A 20 5.45 -3.57 6.49
C ILE A 20 6.57 -3.52 7.53
N ILE A 21 7.67 -4.25 7.30
CA ILE A 21 8.83 -4.27 8.21
C ILE A 21 9.37 -2.85 8.37
N SER A 22 9.60 -2.14 7.26
CA SER A 22 10.11 -0.77 7.31
C SER A 22 9.18 0.19 8.06
N GLY A 23 7.87 0.12 7.83
CA GLY A 23 6.90 1.00 8.50
C GLY A 23 6.82 0.74 10.02
N ILE A 24 6.86 -0.53 10.44
CA ILE A 24 6.91 -0.90 11.86
C ILE A 24 8.23 -0.42 12.49
N SER A 25 9.37 -0.63 11.81
CA SER A 25 10.66 -0.14 12.29
C SER A 25 10.66 1.38 12.46
N ILE A 26 10.14 2.14 11.48
CA ILE A 26 9.99 3.60 11.58
C ILE A 26 9.13 3.98 12.77
N PHE A 27 7.98 3.34 12.97
CA PHE A 27 7.11 3.62 14.11
C PHE A 27 7.86 3.44 15.44
N VAL A 28 8.51 2.30 15.64
CA VAL A 28 9.26 2.01 16.87
C VAL A 28 10.42 2.98 17.09
N SER A 29 11.20 3.26 16.04
CA SER A 29 12.33 4.19 16.14
C SER A 29 11.90 5.62 16.46
N PHE A 30 10.89 6.15 15.78
CA PHE A 30 10.47 7.55 15.97
C PHE A 30 9.64 7.78 17.24
N LEU A 31 9.07 6.73 17.84
CA LEU A 31 8.57 6.78 19.22
C LEU A 31 9.69 7.08 20.22
N HIS A 32 10.88 6.48 20.05
CA HIS A 32 12.03 6.74 20.92
C HIS A 32 12.51 8.20 20.82
N TYR A 33 12.52 8.75 19.60
CA TYR A 33 12.86 10.15 19.35
C TYR A 33 11.73 11.14 19.70
N LYS A 34 10.62 10.68 20.31
CA LYS A 34 9.44 11.48 20.67
C LYS A 34 8.81 12.23 19.50
N ASN A 35 9.10 11.82 18.26
CA ASN A 35 8.52 12.40 17.06
C ASN A 35 7.29 11.58 16.66
N TYR A 36 6.18 11.87 17.32
CA TYR A 36 4.92 11.16 17.11
C TYR A 36 4.36 11.33 15.69
N SER A 37 4.60 12.49 15.06
CA SER A 37 4.15 12.74 13.69
C SER A 37 4.77 11.74 12.72
N ALA A 38 6.11 11.62 12.74
CA ALA A 38 6.82 10.67 11.91
C ALA A 38 6.46 9.21 12.24
N ALA A 39 6.29 8.89 13.53
CA ALA A 39 5.89 7.55 13.96
C ALA A 39 4.52 7.15 13.38
N ILE A 40 3.51 8.02 13.49
CA ILE A 40 2.16 7.76 12.96
C ILE A 40 2.20 7.51 11.45
N TRP A 41 2.98 8.29 10.69
CA TRP A 41 3.14 8.06 9.25
C TRP A 41 3.85 6.73 8.94
N GLY A 42 4.80 6.31 9.76
CA GLY A 42 5.40 4.98 9.67
C GLY A 42 4.37 3.85 9.86
N LEU A 43 3.51 3.97 10.88
CA LEU A 43 2.45 3.00 11.15
C LEU A 43 1.40 2.97 10.03
N LEU A 44 0.97 4.14 9.55
CA LEU A 44 0.06 4.25 8.41
C LEU A 44 0.65 3.57 7.18
N SER A 45 1.91 3.84 6.85
CA SER A 45 2.62 3.16 5.76
C SER A 45 2.59 1.63 5.91
N ALA A 46 2.82 1.09 7.11
CA ALA A 46 2.77 -0.35 7.37
C ALA A 46 1.36 -0.93 7.15
N ILE A 47 0.31 -0.24 7.61
CA ILE A 47 -1.08 -0.66 7.41
C ILE A 47 -1.42 -0.74 5.92
N PHE A 48 -1.09 0.29 5.14
CA PHE A 48 -1.39 0.30 3.70
C PHE A 48 -0.56 -0.71 2.92
N ALA A 49 0.71 -0.91 3.28
CA ALA A 49 1.54 -1.97 2.73
C ALA A 49 0.92 -3.36 3.00
N SER A 50 0.38 -3.58 4.21
CA SER A 50 -0.29 -4.83 4.60
C SER A 50 -1.59 -5.07 3.82
N ILE A 51 -2.40 -4.03 3.62
CA ILE A 51 -3.61 -4.12 2.78
C ILE A 51 -3.23 -4.50 1.34
N ASN A 52 -2.20 -3.85 0.78
CA ASN A 52 -1.73 -4.14 -0.58
C ASN A 52 -1.19 -5.57 -0.72
N LEU A 53 -0.44 -6.03 0.29
CA LEU A 53 0.05 -7.41 0.38
C LEU A 53 -1.10 -8.40 0.42
N ASN A 54 -2.12 -8.16 1.27
CA ASN A 54 -3.29 -9.01 1.39
C ASN A 54 -4.03 -9.14 0.05
N LEU A 55 -4.22 -8.03 -0.68
CA LEU A 55 -4.81 -8.05 -2.02
C LEU A 55 -4.01 -8.94 -2.99
N HIS A 56 -2.68 -8.82 -3.00
CA HIS A 56 -1.82 -9.66 -3.85
C HIS A 56 -1.86 -11.14 -3.46
N VAL A 57 -1.93 -11.45 -2.17
CA VAL A 57 -2.04 -12.82 -1.66
C VAL A 57 -3.39 -13.45 -2.03
N ILE A 58 -4.50 -12.71 -1.88
CA ILE A 58 -5.84 -13.20 -2.27
C ILE A 58 -5.90 -13.43 -3.78
N TYR A 59 -5.34 -12.51 -4.58
CA TYR A 59 -5.25 -12.68 -6.03
C TYR A 59 -4.43 -13.94 -6.40
N ARG A 60 -3.29 -14.18 -5.72
CA ARG A 60 -2.47 -15.37 -5.95
C ARG A 60 -3.22 -16.67 -5.65
N ARG A 61 -4.09 -16.68 -4.65
CA ARG A 61 -4.89 -17.84 -4.26
C ARG A 61 -6.09 -18.10 -5.18
N GLY A 62 -6.35 -17.24 -6.18
CA GLY A 62 -7.52 -17.34 -7.04
C GLY A 62 -8.86 -17.11 -6.32
N ALA A 63 -8.84 -16.76 -5.03
CA ALA A 63 -10.02 -16.60 -4.18
C ALA A 63 -10.65 -15.20 -4.28
N LEU A 64 -10.25 -14.39 -5.27
CA LEU A 64 -10.70 -13.01 -5.42
C LEU A 64 -12.22 -12.95 -5.60
N HIS A 65 -12.79 -13.85 -6.40
CA HIS A 65 -14.22 -13.96 -6.67
C HIS A 65 -15.03 -14.52 -5.48
N LEU A 66 -14.37 -15.27 -4.59
CA LEU A 66 -14.99 -15.94 -3.45
C LEU A 66 -15.03 -15.04 -2.21
N LYS A 67 -14.01 -14.20 -2.04
CA LYS A 67 -13.77 -13.43 -0.81
C LYS A 67 -13.99 -11.92 -0.97
N HIS A 68 -14.16 -11.42 -2.20
CA HIS A 68 -14.41 -10.01 -2.46
C HIS A 68 -15.49 -9.83 -3.53
N THR A 69 -16.54 -9.10 -3.15
CA THR A 69 -17.47 -8.48 -4.10
C THR A 69 -16.83 -7.24 -4.74
N PRO A 70 -17.26 -6.86 -5.96
CA PRO A 70 -16.76 -5.66 -6.64
C PRO A 70 -16.93 -4.38 -5.80
N GLU A 71 -17.95 -4.32 -4.94
CA GLU A 71 -18.16 -3.21 -4.01
C GLU A 71 -17.06 -3.12 -2.94
N SER A 72 -16.55 -4.24 -2.43
CA SER A 72 -15.46 -4.24 -1.46
C SER A 72 -14.15 -3.72 -2.08
N LEU A 73 -13.85 -4.13 -3.32
CA LEU A 73 -12.73 -3.57 -4.09
C LEU A 73 -12.91 -2.08 -4.39
N ARG A 74 -14.14 -1.62 -4.61
CA ARG A 74 -14.44 -0.20 -4.82
C ARG A 74 -14.16 0.62 -3.57
N VAL A 75 -14.52 0.12 -2.38
CA VAL A 75 -14.20 0.76 -1.10
C VAL A 75 -12.70 0.85 -0.88
N VAL A 76 -11.95 -0.24 -1.11
CA VAL A 76 -10.48 -0.26 -1.01
C VAL A 76 -9.82 0.72 -1.99
N LYS A 77 -10.36 0.82 -3.20
CA LYS A 77 -9.91 1.79 -4.21
C LYS A 77 -10.16 3.23 -3.75
N LEU A 78 -11.37 3.53 -3.26
CA LEU A 78 -11.74 4.87 -2.79
C LEU A 78 -10.93 5.30 -1.57
N SER A 79 -10.74 4.40 -0.60
CA SER A 79 -9.90 4.68 0.57
C SER A 79 -8.46 4.97 0.15
N GLY A 80 -7.92 4.24 -0.83
CA GLY A 80 -6.60 4.51 -1.42
C GLY A 80 -6.50 5.91 -2.05
N VAL A 81 -7.53 6.38 -2.75
CA VAL A 81 -7.53 7.74 -3.34
C VAL A 81 -7.58 8.81 -2.27
N ILE A 82 -8.53 8.70 -1.32
CA ILE A 82 -8.72 9.68 -0.25
C ILE A 82 -7.43 9.83 0.55
N LEU A 83 -6.81 8.71 0.93
CA LEU A 83 -5.56 8.77 1.67
C LEU A 83 -4.36 9.22 0.83
N SER A 84 -4.35 8.98 -0.47
CA SER A 84 -3.30 9.54 -1.34
C SER A 84 -3.37 11.08 -1.32
N ILE A 85 -4.58 11.65 -1.40
CA ILE A 85 -4.77 13.10 -1.32
C ILE A 85 -4.33 13.61 0.06
N ALA A 86 -4.76 12.94 1.14
CA ALA A 86 -4.38 13.31 2.50
C ALA A 86 -2.86 13.24 2.74
N ALA A 87 -2.20 12.17 2.27
CA ALA A 87 -0.75 12.00 2.39
C ALA A 87 0.03 13.03 1.58
N LEU A 88 -0.46 13.41 0.39
CA LEU A 88 0.15 14.45 -0.43
C LEU A 88 0.05 15.83 0.23
N ILE A 89 -1.13 16.17 0.76
CA ILE A 89 -1.36 17.43 1.50
C ILE A 89 -0.47 17.47 2.75
N ALA A 90 -0.44 16.38 3.52
CA ALA A 90 0.39 16.29 4.72
C ALA A 90 1.88 16.45 4.39
N ALA A 91 2.37 15.76 3.34
CA ALA A 91 3.75 15.92 2.89
C ALA A 91 4.07 17.37 2.53
N ALA A 92 3.21 18.04 1.76
CA ALA A 92 3.38 19.44 1.41
C ALA A 92 3.43 20.35 2.66
N ILE A 93 2.52 20.16 3.62
CA ILE A 93 2.51 20.92 4.88
C ILE A 93 3.83 20.73 5.64
N TYR A 94 4.28 19.49 5.84
CA TYR A 94 5.53 19.24 6.57
C TYR A 94 6.74 19.86 5.86
N PHE A 95 6.84 19.79 4.54
CA PHE A 95 7.94 20.43 3.81
C PHE A 95 7.87 21.96 3.85
N ILE A 96 6.68 22.55 3.82
CA ILE A 96 6.50 24.00 4.02
C ILE A 96 6.96 24.38 5.43
N LEU A 97 6.58 23.62 6.47
CA LEU A 97 7.02 23.89 7.84
C LEU A 97 8.55 23.82 7.97
N VAL A 98 9.18 22.80 7.37
CA VAL A 98 10.66 22.70 7.32
C VAL A 98 11.27 23.97 6.73
N GLY A 99 10.71 24.48 5.62
CA GLY A 99 11.17 25.70 4.98
C GLY A 99 10.97 26.96 5.82
N VAL A 100 9.80 27.12 6.44
CA VAL A 100 9.44 28.30 7.26
C VAL A 100 10.25 28.37 8.55
N TYR A 101 10.44 27.24 9.24
CA TYR A 101 11.21 27.19 10.47
C TYR A 101 12.72 27.11 10.23
N HIS A 102 13.16 27.12 8.96
CA HIS A 102 14.55 26.91 8.54
C HIS A 102 15.18 25.69 9.24
N GLU A 103 14.37 24.67 9.51
CA GLU A 103 14.86 23.43 10.07
C GLU A 103 15.60 22.68 8.96
N GLY A 104 16.88 22.41 9.16
CA GLY A 104 17.58 21.43 8.35
C GLY A 104 16.98 20.03 8.52
N TYR A 105 17.63 19.02 7.97
CA TYR A 105 17.24 17.64 8.27
C TYR A 105 17.52 17.34 9.75
N LYS A 106 16.45 17.24 10.54
CA LYS A 106 16.47 16.87 11.96
C LYS A 106 15.56 15.67 12.19
N ILE A 107 16.01 14.71 13.00
CA ILE A 107 15.28 13.46 13.28
C ILE A 107 14.03 13.74 14.13
N ASP A 108 14.11 14.70 15.04
CA ASP A 108 13.01 15.19 15.88
C ASP A 108 12.15 16.27 15.20
N GLY A 109 12.54 16.74 14.01
CA GLY A 109 11.86 17.80 13.28
C GLY A 109 10.72 17.33 12.36
N PHE A 110 10.25 18.23 11.50
CA PHE A 110 9.12 17.97 10.59
C PHE A 110 9.49 17.19 9.32
N ALA A 111 10.77 17.22 8.90
CA ALA A 111 11.21 16.60 7.65
C ALA A 111 10.94 15.07 7.58
N PRO A 112 11.19 14.27 8.63
CA PRO A 112 10.89 12.84 8.61
C PRO A 112 9.39 12.55 8.42
N ALA A 113 8.51 13.33 9.04
CA ALA A 113 7.06 13.16 8.87
C ALA A 113 6.62 13.39 7.42
N GLY A 114 7.17 14.43 6.75
CA GLY A 114 6.93 14.67 5.33
C GLY A 114 7.42 13.53 4.42
N ILE A 115 8.62 12.99 4.70
CA ILE A 115 9.19 11.86 3.96
C ILE A 115 8.32 10.60 4.13
N PHE A 116 7.87 10.29 5.34
CA PHE A 116 7.03 9.11 5.58
C PHE A 116 5.59 9.29 5.09
N ALA A 117 5.09 10.52 5.02
CA ALA A 117 3.85 10.83 4.31
C ALA A 117 3.98 10.51 2.80
N LEU A 118 5.09 10.88 2.15
CA LEU A 118 5.35 10.49 0.76
C LEU A 118 5.52 8.97 0.58
N LEU A 119 6.12 8.28 1.56
CA LEU A 119 6.20 6.83 1.54
C LEU A 119 4.80 6.19 1.63
N THR A 120 3.93 6.72 2.48
CA THR A 120 2.52 6.30 2.58
C THR A 120 1.78 6.55 1.27
N LEU A 121 1.99 7.72 0.66
CA LEU A 121 1.44 8.08 -0.65
C LEU A 121 1.78 7.04 -1.72
N LYS A 122 3.03 6.55 -1.76
CA LYS A 122 3.43 5.48 -2.69
C LYS A 122 2.54 4.24 -2.53
N TRP A 123 2.31 3.79 -1.29
CA TRP A 123 1.53 2.59 -1.02
C TRP A 123 0.04 2.77 -1.36
N THR A 124 -0.52 3.93 -1.05
CA THR A 124 -1.94 4.24 -1.34
C THR A 124 -2.20 4.40 -2.83
N VAL A 125 -1.26 5.00 -3.57
CA VAL A 125 -1.31 5.07 -5.05
C VAL A 125 -1.19 3.67 -5.66
N GLN A 126 -0.27 2.84 -5.17
CA GLN A 126 -0.15 1.46 -5.65
C GLN A 126 -1.42 0.64 -5.36
N LEU A 127 -2.07 0.88 -4.22
CA LEU A 127 -3.34 0.25 -3.86
C LEU A 127 -4.46 0.64 -4.85
N TYR A 128 -4.55 1.91 -5.24
CA TYR A 128 -5.51 2.36 -6.26
C TYR A 128 -5.33 1.64 -7.60
N PHE A 129 -4.10 1.57 -8.11
CA PHE A 129 -3.83 0.90 -9.39
C PHE A 129 -4.12 -0.60 -9.35
N THR A 130 -3.76 -1.24 -8.23
CA THR A 130 -4.01 -2.67 -8.01
C THR A 130 -5.51 -2.94 -7.91
N GLY A 131 -6.25 -2.13 -7.14
CA GLY A 131 -7.71 -2.20 -7.05
C GLY A 131 -8.39 -2.02 -8.40
N LYS A 132 -7.98 -1.02 -9.19
CA LYS A 132 -8.51 -0.78 -10.55
C LYS A 132 -8.23 -1.95 -11.50
N LYS A 133 -7.03 -2.54 -11.46
CA LYS A 133 -6.68 -3.71 -12.29
C LYS A 133 -7.57 -4.91 -11.94
N TYR A 134 -7.76 -5.17 -10.65
CA TYR A 134 -8.53 -6.32 -10.16
C TYR A 134 -10.04 -6.15 -10.34
N GLU A 135 -10.57 -4.94 -10.15
CA GLU A 135 -11.97 -4.62 -10.48
C GLU A 135 -12.26 -4.81 -11.97
N LYS A 136 -11.37 -4.34 -12.85
CA LYS A 136 -11.49 -4.58 -14.30
C LYS A 136 -11.48 -6.07 -14.63
N PHE A 137 -10.60 -6.84 -14.00
CA PHE A 137 -10.53 -8.29 -14.18
C PHE A 137 -11.85 -8.99 -13.80
N LEU A 138 -12.44 -8.67 -12.65
CA LEU A 138 -13.72 -9.24 -12.21
C LEU A 138 -14.90 -8.82 -13.10
N ARG A 139 -14.92 -7.57 -13.59
CA ARG A 139 -15.99 -7.08 -14.48
C ARG A 139 -15.94 -7.68 -15.89
N THR A 140 -14.76 -8.06 -16.38
CA THR A 140 -14.60 -8.66 -17.71
C THR A 140 -14.87 -10.17 -17.71
N SER A 141 -14.87 -10.83 -16.55
CA SER A 141 -15.22 -12.26 -16.44
C SER A 141 -16.34 -12.50 -15.40
N PRO A 142 -17.60 -12.06 -15.66
CA PRO A 142 -18.69 -12.14 -14.66
C PRO A 142 -19.25 -13.55 -14.41
N GLY A 143 -18.64 -14.61 -14.93
CA GLY A 143 -19.25 -15.95 -14.93
C GLY A 143 -18.44 -17.04 -15.63
N GLU A 144 -17.40 -16.69 -16.38
CA GLU A 144 -16.39 -17.67 -16.79
C GLU A 144 -15.43 -17.89 -15.64
N MET A 145 -15.63 -19.00 -14.91
CA MET A 145 -14.49 -19.67 -14.29
C MET A 145 -13.39 -19.77 -15.36
N PRO A 146 -12.14 -19.32 -15.11
CA PRO A 146 -11.06 -20.10 -15.66
C PRO A 146 -11.27 -21.49 -15.06
N ALA A 147 -11.73 -22.44 -15.87
CA ALA A 147 -11.72 -23.85 -15.53
C ALA A 147 -10.30 -24.14 -15.05
N LYS A 148 -10.15 -24.24 -13.73
CA LYS A 148 -8.88 -24.07 -13.00
C LYS A 148 -8.36 -22.62 -13.03
N GLY A 149 -8.29 -21.98 -11.86
CA GLY A 149 -7.19 -21.03 -11.67
C GLY A 149 -5.87 -21.74 -12.01
N PRO A 150 -4.81 -21.06 -12.49
CA PRO A 150 -3.55 -21.70 -12.92
C PRO A 150 -2.76 -22.43 -11.80
N TYR A 151 -3.44 -22.77 -10.70
CA TYR A 151 -2.96 -23.34 -9.46
C TYR A 151 -3.94 -24.36 -8.85
N GLN A 152 -4.82 -24.99 -9.64
CA GLN A 152 -5.52 -26.23 -9.24
C GLN A 152 -5.02 -27.41 -10.07
N SER A 153 -3.82 -27.87 -9.75
CA SER A 153 -3.32 -29.20 -10.10
C SER A 153 -2.17 -29.57 -9.14
N PHE A 154 -2.53 -29.93 -7.91
CA PHE A 154 -1.68 -30.72 -7.04
C PHE A 154 -2.61 -31.66 -6.27
N GLU A 155 -2.85 -32.82 -6.89
CA GLU A 155 -2.76 -34.09 -6.18
C GLU A 155 -1.32 -34.27 -5.66
#